data_AF-A0A286DWK9-F1
#
_entry.id   AF-A0A286DWK9-F1
#
_cell.length_a   1.000
_cell.length_b   1.000
_cell.length_c   1.000
_cell.angle_alpha   90.00
_cell.angle_beta   90.00
_cell.angle_gamma   90.00
#
_symmetry.space_group_name_H-M   'P 1'
#
loop_
_entity.id
_entity.type
_entity.pdbx_description
1 polymer ?
#
loop_
_entity_poly.entity_id
_entity_poly.type
_entity_poly.pdbx_seq_one_letter_code
_entity_poly.pdbx_strand_id
1 'polypeptide(L)' 'MSTARRAAVNLLLPVVYVLLFIPAGLLTRLFRDPLHRKPDRSATSYWTDTGPTT' A
#
# COMPACT_ATOMS: atom_id res chain seq x y z
N MET A 1 0.65 -34.68 -16.48
CA MET A 1 0.12 -33.31 -16.42
C MET A 1 1.11 -32.45 -15.65
N SER A 2 1.79 -31.60 -16.40
CA SER A 2 3.14 -31.09 -16.17
C SER A 2 3.18 -29.96 -15.14
N THR A 3 4.32 -29.87 -14.45
CA THR A 3 4.76 -28.84 -13.50
C THR A 3 4.31 -27.41 -13.83
N ALA A 4 4.19 -27.06 -15.11
CA ALA A 4 3.70 -25.78 -15.60
C ALA A 4 2.31 -25.39 -15.08
N ARG A 5 1.36 -26.34 -15.01
CA ARG A 5 0.01 -26.05 -14.50
C ARG A 5 0.03 -25.71 -13.01
N ARG A 6 0.90 -26.38 -12.23
CA ARG A 6 1.07 -26.11 -10.80
C ARG A 6 1.73 -24.75 -10.57
N ALA A 7 2.76 -24.43 -11.35
CA ALA A 7 3.42 -23.12 -11.32
C ALA A 7 2.44 -21.97 -11.67
N ALA A 8 1.62 -22.15 -12.70
CA ALA A 8 0.61 -21.16 -13.10
C ALA A 8 -0.43 -20.91 -11.99
N VAL A 9 -0.90 -21.97 -11.32
CA VAL A 9 -1.81 -21.85 -10.17
C VAL A 9 -1.13 -21.14 -8.99
N ASN A 10 0.15 -21.43 -8.73
CA ASN A 10 0.90 -20.77 -7.67
C ASN A 10 1.11 -19.28 -7.94
N LEU A 11 1.20 -18.88 -9.22
CA LEU A 11 1.32 -17.47 -9.63
C LEU A 11 -0.02 -16.73 -9.68
N LEU A 12 -1.15 -17.46 -9.66
CA LEU A 12 -2.47 -16.85 -9.72
C LEU A 12 -2.77 -15.96 -8.49
N LEU A 13 -2.29 -16.36 -7.32
CA LEU A 13 -2.48 -15.62 -6.08
C LEU A 13 -1.73 -14.27 -6.06
N PRO A 14 -0.41 -14.20 -6.31
CA PRO A 14 0.30 -12.91 -6.38
C PRO A 14 -0.21 -12.05 -7.54
N VAL A 15 -0.45 -12.69 -8.70
CA VAL A 15 -1.51 -12.39 -9.67
C VAL A 15 -2.58 -11.38 -9.24
N VAL A 16 -3.59 -11.99 -8.64
CA VAL A 16 -4.80 -11.38 -8.11
C VAL A 16 -4.50 -10.35 -7.03
N TYR A 17 -3.54 -10.62 -6.15
CA TYR A 17 -3.20 -9.68 -5.08
C TYR A 17 -2.73 -8.33 -5.63
N VAL A 18 -1.78 -8.36 -6.57
CA VAL A 18 -1.24 -7.13 -7.17
C VAL A 18 -2.29 -6.41 -7.99
N LEU A 19 -3.09 -7.13 -8.77
CA LEU A 19 -4.05 -6.51 -9.69
C LEU A 19 -5.37 -6.09 -9.05
N LEU A 20 -5.79 -6.68 -7.94
CA LEU A 20 -7.07 -6.35 -7.30
C LEU A 20 -6.88 -5.67 -5.95
N PHE A 21 -6.09 -6.25 -5.06
CA PHE A 21 -6.00 -5.77 -3.67
C PHE A 21 -5.22 -4.46 -3.55
N ILE A 22 -4.10 -4.32 -4.27
CA ILE A 22 -3.33 -3.06 -4.29
C ILE A 22 -4.17 -1.89 -4.81
N PRO A 23 -4.78 -1.94 -6.02
CA PRO A 23 -5.56 -0.82 -6.52
C PRO A 23 -6.80 -0.56 -5.68
N ALA A 24 -7.48 -1.60 -5.17
CA ALA A 24 -8.57 -1.41 -4.21
C ALA A 24 -8.10 -0.65 -2.95
N GLY A 25 -6.95 -1.03 -2.39
CA GLY A 25 -6.34 -0.32 -1.25
C GLY A 25 -6.01 1.14 -1.57
N LEU A 26 -5.47 1.42 -2.75
CA LEU A 26 -5.19 2.80 -3.19
C LEU A 26 -6.46 3.63 -3.38
N LEU A 27 -7.50 3.03 -3.98
CA LEU A 27 -8.81 3.68 -4.12
C LEU A 27 -9.41 3.97 -2.74
N THR A 28 -9.39 3.00 -1.82
CA THR A 28 -9.88 3.24 -0.45
C THR A 28 -9.12 4.38 0.20
N ARG A 29 -7.79 4.44 0.10
CA ARG A 29 -6.99 5.55 0.62
C ARG A 29 -7.38 6.91 0.01
N LEU A 30 -7.74 6.96 -1.27
CA LEU A 30 -8.15 8.19 -1.95
C LEU A 30 -9.49 8.71 -1.42
N PHE A 31 -10.45 7.82 -1.17
CA PHE A 31 -11.80 8.20 -0.72
C PHE A 31 -11.93 8.31 0.81
N ARG A 32 -11.18 7.48 1.54
CA ARG A 32 -11.24 7.38 2.99
C ARG A 32 -9.89 6.92 3.50
N ASP A 33 -9.07 7.84 3.97
CA ASP A 33 -7.79 7.49 4.60
C ASP A 33 -8.04 6.77 5.94
N PRO A 34 -7.83 5.44 6.03
CA PRO A 34 -8.10 4.70 7.26
C PRO A 34 -7.07 5.04 8.36
N LEU A 35 -5.92 5.58 7.97
CA LEU A 35 -4.85 5.95 8.90
C LEU A 35 -5.00 7.39 9.40
N HIS A 36 -6.09 8.08 9.02
CA HIS A 36 -6.39 9.46 9.42
C HIS A 36 -5.20 10.41 9.23
N ARG A 37 -4.37 10.20 8.20
CA ARG A 37 -3.20 11.04 7.98
C ARG A 37 -3.68 12.41 7.49
N LYS A 38 -3.34 13.45 8.23
CA LYS A 38 -3.57 14.83 7.79
C LYS A 38 -2.29 15.31 7.13
N PRO A 39 -2.34 15.80 5.88
CA PRO A 39 -1.19 16.48 5.29
C PRO A 39 -0.83 17.68 6.16
N ASP A 40 0.35 17.64 6.77
CA ASP A 40 0.89 18.79 7.48
C ASP A 40 1.63 19.67 6.47
N ARG A 41 1.04 20.83 6.15
CA ARG A 41 1.64 21.79 5.21
C ARG A 41 2.87 22.50 5.79
N SER A 42 3.05 22.43 7.11
CA SER A 42 4.19 23.02 7.81
C SER A 42 5.36 22.03 7.95
N ALA A 43 5.15 20.76 7.62
CA ALA A 43 6.21 19.76 7.63
C ALA A 43 7.23 20.06 6.53
N THR A 44 8.44 20.42 6.95
CA THR A 44 9.61 20.65 6.08
C THR A 44 10.32 19.35 5.69
N SER A 45 10.05 18.26 6.41
CA SER A 45 10.57 16.92 6.14
C SER A 45 9.51 15.85 6.38
N TYR A 46 9.58 14.77 5.59
CA TYR A 46 8.75 13.58 5.79
C TYR A 46 9.08 12.85 7.10
N TRP A 47 10.35 12.94 7.52
CA TRP A 47 10.80 12.47 8.83
C TRP A 47 10.49 13.54 9.86
N THR A 48 9.67 13.21 10.86
CA THR A 48 9.47 14.04 12.04
C THR A 48 10.76 14.05 12.84
N ASP A 49 11.66 15.00 12.57
CA ASP A 49 12.58 15.47 13.60
C ASP A 49 11.73 16.32 14.55
N THR A 50 11.19 15.68 15.58
CA THR A 50 10.73 16.41 16.76
C THR A 50 11.97 16.96 17.45
N GLY A 51 12.52 18.05 16.91
CA GLY A 51 13.58 18.80 17.54
C GLY A 51 13.16 19.18 18.97
N PRO A 52 14.12 19.32 19.89
CA PRO A 52 13.82 19.51 21.31
C PRO A 52 12.91 20.73 21.51
N THR A 53 11.74 20.48 22.09
CA THR A 53 10.81 21.50 22.55
C THR A 53 11.43 22.08 23.83
N THR A 54 12.06 23.25 23.70
CA THR A 54 12.57 24.06 24.83
C THR A 54 11.47 24.43 25.80
#